data_AF-A0A0Q6DIW7-F1
#
_entry.id   AF-A0A0Q6DIW7-F1
#
_cell.length_a   1.000
_cell.length_b   1.000
_cell.length_c   1.000
_cell.angle_alpha   90.00
_cell.angle_beta   90.00
_cell.angle_gamma   90.00
#
_symmetry.space_group_name_H-M   'P 1'
#
loop_
_entity.id
_entity.type
_entity.pdbx_description
1 polymer ?
#
loop_
_entity_poly.entity_id
_entity_poly.type
_entity_poly.pdbx_seq_one_letter_code
_entity_poly.pdbx_strand_id
1 'polypeptide(L)'
;MRNLRETTKGATAGAASILTLAVSLLALSVPQAGAEEAKGGSGCSQRYHASLGEIAKTEYPALKAATRMPGTVQAGDPGLPGNLLFPPLSVGQRTREETAALRFAASLARAKGRTGGTSDADAAWMADRLRTALGDYLTQSPSPYLCSGVEDYIAELRGDARRLGPPPIQREALIAAQTSVVQRAVSAALLAMKPVPLPADKPADRPAGGALSELRPTMGPDRVDMTISTGSTSNTPRQDPDLPERAPEVPQRFDTAADLTGAVDRLTAAATAGGFLAASPLPAPAGPMPAISPATYPVLARLAEVRPVVTGTRPAVTDRTVRLRLATALSAIETLDYLMRSRTEVVDPVAAAMDATFGAILKAHEADCTCRN
;
A
#
# COMPACT_ATOMS: atom_id res chain seq x y z
N MET A 1 27.71 -61.24 21.22
CA MET A 1 29.01 -60.57 21.02
C MET A 1 28.71 -59.13 20.60
N ARG A 2 28.43 -58.18 21.50
CA ARG A 2 29.35 -57.37 22.34
C ARG A 2 30.57 -56.84 21.57
N ASN A 3 30.52 -55.53 21.26
CA ASN A 3 31.59 -54.52 21.11
C ASN A 3 30.82 -53.21 20.77
N LEU A 4 30.57 -52.21 21.63
CA LEU A 4 31.41 -51.38 22.52
C LEU A 4 32.61 -50.72 21.81
N ARG A 5 32.41 -49.45 21.42
CA ARG A 5 33.38 -48.33 21.31
C ARG A 5 32.53 -47.04 21.21
N GLU A 6 32.34 -46.27 22.28
CA GLU A 6 33.23 -45.21 22.80
C GLU A 6 33.68 -44.21 21.71
N THR A 7 32.97 -43.07 21.64
CA THR A 7 33.32 -41.74 22.18
C THR A 7 34.29 -40.94 21.31
N THR A 8 33.82 -39.81 20.80
CA THR A 8 34.60 -38.57 20.72
C THR A 8 33.65 -37.38 20.60
N LYS A 9 33.57 -36.62 21.68
CA LYS A 9 33.05 -35.25 21.74
C LYS A 9 33.95 -34.36 20.89
N GLY A 10 33.39 -33.72 19.87
CA GLY A 10 33.99 -32.57 19.20
C GLY A 10 33.28 -31.30 19.65
N ALA A 11 33.76 -30.68 20.72
CA ALA A 11 33.37 -29.34 21.12
C ALA A 11 34.23 -28.34 20.33
N THR A 12 33.64 -27.66 19.35
CA THR A 12 34.25 -26.47 18.75
C THR A 12 33.66 -25.23 19.41
N ALA A 13 34.44 -24.66 20.32
CA ALA A 13 34.22 -23.35 20.90
C ALA A 13 34.30 -22.30 19.78
N GLY A 14 33.13 -21.78 19.37
CA GLY A 14 33.05 -20.57 18.58
C GLY A 14 33.40 -19.38 19.46
N ALA A 15 34.56 -18.79 19.22
CA ALA A 15 34.98 -17.53 19.84
C ALA A 15 33.97 -16.42 19.49
N ALA A 16 33.10 -16.10 20.44
CA ALA A 16 32.29 -14.90 20.39
C ALA A 16 33.21 -13.69 20.58
N SER A 17 33.55 -13.04 19.46
CA SER A 17 34.13 -11.69 19.49
C SER A 17 33.07 -10.73 20.04
N ILE A 18 33.18 -10.43 21.33
CA ILE A 18 32.48 -9.33 21.99
C ILE A 18 33.13 -8.04 21.47
N LEU A 19 32.51 -7.42 20.48
CA LEU A 19 32.86 -6.07 20.06
C LEU A 19 32.25 -5.10 21.10
N THR A 20 33.04 -4.77 22.12
CA THR A 20 32.74 -3.70 23.07
C THR A 20 32.77 -2.37 22.32
N LEU A 21 31.59 -1.90 21.90
CA LEU A 21 31.39 -0.51 21.47
C LEU A 21 31.50 0.38 22.71
N ALA A 22 32.70 0.89 22.96
CA ALA A 22 32.94 2.01 23.85
C ALA A 22 32.30 3.25 23.21
N VAL A 23 31.06 3.56 23.59
CA VAL A 23 30.43 4.85 23.30
C VAL A 23 31.12 5.88 24.19
N SER A 24 32.08 6.60 23.62
CA SER A 24 32.66 7.78 24.24
C SER A 24 31.56 8.82 24.43
N LEU A 25 31.16 9.05 25.69
CA LEU A 25 30.42 10.24 26.09
C LEU A 25 31.31 11.47 25.88
N LEU A 26 31.21 12.09 24.71
CA LEU A 26 31.55 13.49 24.54
C LEU A 26 30.41 14.31 25.13
N ALA A 27 30.60 14.74 26.38
CA ALA A 27 29.80 15.80 26.99
C ALA A 27 30.07 17.10 26.23
N LEU A 28 29.30 17.33 25.16
CA LEU A 28 29.15 18.65 24.56
C LEU A 28 28.32 19.49 25.53
N SER A 29 29.02 20.29 26.33
CA SER A 29 28.47 21.36 27.15
C SER A 29 27.83 22.39 26.22
N VAL A 30 26.55 22.18 25.87
CA VAL A 30 25.75 23.20 25.20
C VAL A 30 25.62 24.38 26.17
N PRO A 31 26.00 25.61 25.78
CA PRO A 31 25.77 26.77 26.63
C PRO A 31 24.27 26.90 26.86
N GLN A 32 23.87 26.87 28.14
CA GLN A 32 22.53 27.28 28.58
C GLN A 32 22.36 28.76 28.24
N ALA A 33 21.85 29.04 27.03
CA ALA A 33 21.29 30.34 26.71
C ALA A 33 20.13 30.59 27.69
N GLY A 34 20.15 31.77 28.30
CA GLY A 34 19.36 32.14 29.46
C GLY A 34 17.90 31.71 29.38
N ALA A 35 17.46 31.02 30.43
CA ALA A 35 16.07 30.96 30.82
C ALA A 35 15.62 32.36 31.26
N GLU A 36 15.33 33.22 30.30
CA GLU A 36 14.40 34.32 30.56
C GLU A 36 13.04 33.69 30.80
N GLU A 37 12.63 33.76 32.06
CA GLU A 37 11.43 33.21 32.63
C GLU A 37 10.21 33.77 31.88
N ALA A 38 9.73 33.02 30.88
CA ALA A 38 8.51 33.30 30.14
C ALA A 38 7.29 33.21 31.07
N LYS A 39 7.05 34.27 31.84
CA LYS A 39 5.92 34.40 32.79
C LYS A 39 4.53 34.33 32.14
N GLY A 40 4.43 34.27 30.80
CA GLY A 40 3.19 34.03 30.06
C GLY A 40 2.99 32.60 29.56
N GLY A 41 4.02 31.74 29.56
CA GLY A 41 3.98 30.41 28.93
C GLY A 41 3.61 29.24 29.85
N SER A 42 3.66 29.43 31.18
CA SER A 42 3.46 28.36 32.16
C SER A 42 2.02 27.85 32.26
N GLY A 43 1.03 28.68 31.91
CA GLY A 43 -0.38 28.30 31.98
C GLY A 43 -0.78 27.23 30.95
N CYS A 44 -0.27 27.31 29.73
CA CYS A 44 -0.56 26.32 28.69
C CYS A 44 0.05 24.96 28.99
N SER A 45 1.34 24.93 29.35
CA SER A 45 2.00 23.67 29.66
C SER A 45 1.38 22.98 30.89
N GLN A 46 0.93 23.75 31.88
CA GLN A 46 0.19 23.19 33.02
C GLN A 46 -1.17 22.60 32.62
N ARG A 47 -1.94 23.29 31.76
CA ARG A 47 -3.21 22.74 31.24
C ARG A 47 -3.00 21.48 30.43
N TYR A 48 -2.04 21.51 29.50
CA TYR A 48 -1.73 20.34 28.68
C TYR A 48 -1.23 19.18 29.54
N HIS A 49 -0.37 19.43 30.54
CA HIS A 49 0.04 18.41 31.52
C HIS A 49 -1.16 17.81 32.28
N ALA A 50 -2.13 18.63 32.70
CA ALA A 50 -3.35 18.13 33.32
C ALA A 50 -4.13 17.22 32.38
N SER A 51 -4.26 17.58 31.10
CA SER A 51 -4.90 16.75 30.07
C SER A 51 -4.14 15.44 29.80
N LEU A 52 -2.80 15.46 29.78
CA LEU A 52 -2.01 14.22 29.73
C LEU A 52 -2.30 13.32 30.95
N GLY A 53 -2.45 13.91 32.13
CA GLY A 53 -2.87 13.20 33.35
C GLY A 53 -4.24 12.55 33.24
N GLU A 54 -5.21 13.17 32.56
CA GLU A 54 -6.52 12.58 32.30
C GLU A 54 -6.46 11.47 31.23
N ILE A 55 -5.66 11.65 30.17
CA ILE A 55 -5.42 10.59 29.17
C ILE A 55 -4.75 9.37 29.82
N ALA A 56 -3.82 9.59 30.75
CA ALA A 56 -3.17 8.52 31.51
C ALA A 56 -4.16 7.70 32.38
N LYS A 57 -5.29 8.29 32.77
CA LYS A 57 -6.36 7.64 33.56
C LYS A 57 -7.44 6.99 32.70
N THR A 58 -7.64 7.46 31.47
CA THR A 58 -8.77 7.06 30.61
C THR A 58 -8.32 6.14 29.47
N GLU A 59 -7.49 6.62 28.56
CA GLU A 59 -7.06 5.88 27.35
C GLU A 59 -5.93 4.91 27.63
N TYR A 60 -4.92 5.33 28.40
CA TYR A 60 -3.72 4.50 28.64
C TYR A 60 -4.02 3.17 29.37
N PRO A 61 -4.98 3.08 30.31
CA PRO A 61 -5.40 1.80 30.87
C PRO A 61 -6.00 0.83 29.83
N ALA A 62 -6.73 1.32 28.84
CA ALA A 62 -7.26 0.50 27.75
C ALA A 62 -6.09 -0.07 26.91
N LEU A 63 -5.07 0.75 26.61
CA LEU A 63 -3.85 0.27 25.96
C LEU A 63 -3.13 -0.81 26.79
N LYS A 64 -2.93 -0.58 28.10
CA LYS A 64 -2.33 -1.58 28.99
C LYS A 64 -3.13 -2.89 29.01
N ALA A 65 -4.46 -2.80 29.06
CA ALA A 65 -5.33 -3.97 29.02
C ALA A 65 -5.19 -4.73 27.70
N ALA A 66 -5.19 -4.02 26.56
CA ALA A 66 -5.00 -4.61 25.24
C ALA A 66 -3.67 -5.36 25.11
N THR A 67 -2.58 -4.79 25.64
CA THR A 67 -1.25 -5.45 25.60
C THR A 67 -1.11 -6.66 26.53
N ARG A 68 -1.96 -6.78 27.56
CA ARG A 68 -1.94 -7.91 28.50
C ARG A 68 -2.78 -9.10 28.03
N MET A 69 -3.73 -8.86 27.13
CA MET A 69 -4.47 -9.95 26.52
C MET A 69 -3.49 -10.72 25.63
N PRO A 70 -3.23 -12.01 25.88
CA PRO A 70 -2.51 -12.82 24.90
C PRO A 70 -3.33 -12.71 23.62
N GLY A 71 -2.76 -12.08 22.59
CA GLY A 71 -3.47 -11.85 21.34
C GLY A 71 -4.08 -13.18 20.94
N THR A 72 -5.40 -13.24 20.75
CA THR A 72 -6.03 -14.46 20.27
C THR A 72 -5.31 -14.78 18.98
N VAL A 73 -4.47 -15.82 18.98
CA VAL A 73 -3.66 -16.20 17.85
C VAL A 73 -4.64 -16.74 16.83
N GLN A 74 -5.21 -15.84 16.04
CA GLN A 74 -6.10 -16.22 14.98
C GLN A 74 -5.20 -16.90 13.96
N ALA A 75 -5.34 -18.21 13.84
CA ALA A 75 -4.62 -18.95 12.82
C ALA A 75 -4.96 -18.32 11.46
N GLY A 76 -3.94 -18.06 10.65
CA GLY A 76 -4.16 -17.59 9.29
C GLY A 76 -5.03 -18.58 8.52
N ASP A 77 -5.87 -18.10 7.60
CA ASP A 77 -6.84 -18.94 6.91
C ASP A 77 -6.10 -19.99 6.03
N PRO A 78 -6.26 -21.29 6.32
CA PRO A 78 -5.55 -22.33 5.56
C PRO A 78 -5.93 -22.37 4.07
N GLY A 79 -7.11 -21.85 3.70
CA GLY A 79 -7.59 -21.76 2.32
C GLY A 79 -6.94 -20.66 1.49
N LEU A 80 -6.17 -19.75 2.11
CA LEU A 80 -5.38 -18.75 1.40
C LEU A 80 -4.01 -19.31 0.95
N PRO A 81 -3.52 -18.89 -0.24
CA PRO A 81 -2.28 -19.40 -0.81
C PRO A 81 -1.02 -19.11 0.02
N GLY A 82 -1.03 -18.07 0.87
CA GLY A 82 0.17 -17.66 1.62
C GLY A 82 1.12 -16.75 0.84
N ASN A 83 0.80 -16.43 -0.41
CA ASN A 83 1.54 -15.51 -1.27
C ASN A 83 0.60 -14.95 -2.34
N LEU A 84 0.98 -13.84 -2.97
CA LEU A 84 0.27 -13.32 -4.13
C LEU A 84 0.41 -14.31 -5.30
N LEU A 85 -0.69 -14.60 -5.98
CA LEU A 85 -0.80 -15.39 -7.21
C LEU A 85 -0.09 -14.69 -8.37
N PHE A 86 -0.23 -13.37 -8.45
CA PHE A 86 0.41 -12.50 -9.42
C PHE A 86 1.46 -11.61 -8.73
N PRO A 87 2.77 -11.89 -8.90
CA PRO A 87 3.80 -11.06 -8.31
C PRO A 87 3.71 -9.63 -8.86
N PRO A 88 3.83 -8.60 -8.01
CA PRO A 88 3.69 -7.21 -8.43
C PRO A 88 4.82 -6.83 -9.38
N LEU A 89 4.46 -6.46 -10.61
CA LEU A 89 5.40 -5.95 -11.60
C LEU A 89 5.69 -4.48 -11.31
N SER A 90 6.96 -4.09 -11.30
CA SER A 90 7.37 -2.68 -11.16
C SER A 90 7.20 -1.95 -12.49
N VAL A 91 5.97 -1.53 -12.79
CA VAL A 91 5.65 -0.76 -14.00
C VAL A 91 5.54 0.71 -13.62
N GLY A 92 6.68 1.40 -13.61
CA GLY A 92 6.77 2.84 -13.33
C GLY A 92 7.04 3.19 -11.86
N GLN A 93 7.02 4.50 -11.59
CA GLN A 93 7.19 5.05 -10.24
C GLN A 93 5.88 4.88 -9.46
N ARG A 94 5.97 4.28 -8.27
CA ARG A 94 4.85 4.18 -7.32
C ARG A 94 4.93 5.32 -6.32
N THR A 95 3.77 5.84 -5.90
CA THR A 95 3.74 6.78 -4.77
C THR A 95 4.09 6.05 -3.47
N ARG A 96 4.31 6.82 -2.39
CA ARG A 96 4.57 6.26 -1.05
C ARG A 96 3.37 5.45 -0.57
N GLU A 97 2.16 5.93 -0.82
CA GLU A 97 0.88 5.33 -0.44
C GLU A 97 0.65 4.03 -1.22
N GLU A 98 0.88 4.02 -2.53
CA GLU A 98 0.78 2.82 -3.36
C GLU A 98 1.78 1.74 -2.92
N THR A 99 3.00 2.16 -2.59
CA THR A 99 4.02 1.24 -2.07
C THR A 99 3.62 0.69 -0.69
N ALA A 100 3.02 1.51 0.17
CA ALA A 100 2.52 1.07 1.47
C ALA A 100 1.34 0.09 1.32
N ALA A 101 0.41 0.37 0.40
CA ALA A 101 -0.74 -0.49 0.12
C ALA A 101 -0.28 -1.87 -0.37
N LEU A 102 0.66 -1.90 -1.32
CA LEU A 102 1.23 -3.15 -1.83
C LEU A 102 1.96 -3.95 -0.74
N ARG A 103 2.79 -3.29 0.08
CA ARG A 103 3.49 -3.96 1.19
C ARG A 103 2.51 -4.56 2.19
N PHE A 104 1.43 -3.82 2.51
CA PHE A 104 0.41 -4.29 3.43
C PHE A 104 -0.35 -5.48 2.86
N ALA A 105 -0.84 -5.40 1.62
CA ALA A 105 -1.47 -6.54 0.93
C ALA A 105 -0.56 -7.78 0.87
N ALA A 106 0.73 -7.59 0.55
CA ALA A 106 1.68 -8.70 0.54
C ALA A 106 1.91 -9.30 1.93
N SER A 107 1.85 -8.49 2.99
CA SER A 107 1.88 -8.99 4.37
C SER A 107 0.63 -9.79 4.72
N LEU A 108 -0.55 -9.35 4.29
CA LEU A 108 -1.81 -10.08 4.45
C LEU A 108 -1.79 -11.41 3.71
N ALA A 109 -1.29 -11.44 2.47
CA ALA A 109 -1.15 -12.67 1.71
C ALA A 109 -0.25 -13.67 2.44
N ARG A 110 0.92 -13.22 2.93
CA ARG A 110 1.86 -14.05 3.71
C ARG A 110 1.29 -14.52 5.04
N ALA A 111 0.55 -13.66 5.71
CA ALA A 111 -0.13 -13.96 6.97
C ALA A 111 -1.44 -14.74 6.78
N LYS A 112 -1.78 -15.13 5.54
CA LYS A 112 -3.03 -15.81 5.19
C LYS A 112 -4.26 -15.05 5.72
N GLY A 113 -4.36 -13.77 5.35
CA GLY A 113 -5.49 -12.89 5.66
C GLY A 113 -5.41 -12.20 7.01
N ARG A 114 -4.57 -12.68 7.93
CA ARG A 114 -4.43 -12.12 9.27
C ARG A 114 -3.87 -10.70 9.26
N THR A 115 -4.62 -9.75 9.79
CA THR A 115 -4.19 -8.35 9.96
C THR A 115 -3.42 -8.19 11.26
N GLY A 116 -2.12 -8.50 11.25
CA GLY A 116 -1.27 -8.24 12.42
C GLY A 116 -1.70 -9.01 13.67
N GLY A 117 -1.18 -8.60 14.81
CA GLY A 117 -1.33 -9.28 16.10
C GLY A 117 0.01 -9.45 16.79
N THR A 118 0.05 -9.20 18.09
CA THR A 118 1.19 -9.42 19.00
C THR A 118 1.64 -10.89 19.11
N SER A 119 1.13 -11.79 18.25
CA SER A 119 1.59 -13.16 18.16
C SER A 119 2.99 -13.28 17.56
N ASP A 120 3.45 -12.26 16.83
CA ASP A 120 4.85 -12.15 16.40
C ASP A 120 5.68 -11.52 17.52
N ALA A 121 6.82 -12.12 17.85
CA ALA A 121 7.68 -11.66 18.94
C ALA A 121 8.18 -10.22 18.70
N ASP A 122 8.47 -9.86 17.45
CA ASP A 122 8.89 -8.51 17.07
C ASP A 122 7.75 -7.50 17.26
N ALA A 123 6.52 -7.87 16.90
CA ALA A 123 5.34 -7.04 17.10
C ALA A 123 5.00 -6.88 18.58
N ALA A 124 5.11 -7.94 19.39
CA ALA A 124 4.93 -7.87 20.83
C ALA A 124 5.97 -6.97 21.50
N TRP A 125 7.25 -7.12 21.13
CA TRP A 125 8.32 -6.26 21.62
C TRP A 125 8.09 -4.79 21.22
N MET A 126 7.68 -4.55 19.98
CA MET A 126 7.38 -3.20 19.52
C MET A 126 6.19 -2.58 20.24
N ALA A 127 5.14 -3.37 20.47
CA ALA A 127 3.99 -2.94 21.23
C ALA A 127 4.36 -2.55 22.67
N ASP A 128 5.21 -3.34 23.33
CA ASP A 128 5.68 -3.04 24.69
C ASP A 128 6.56 -1.79 24.76
N ARG A 129 7.46 -1.61 23.78
CA ARG A 129 8.30 -0.41 23.68
C ARG A 129 7.45 0.85 23.48
N LEU A 130 6.49 0.81 22.55
CA LEU A 130 5.58 1.93 22.29
C LEU A 130 4.70 2.24 23.50
N ARG A 131 4.18 1.20 24.17
CA ARG A 131 3.42 1.34 25.41
C ARG A 131 4.26 2.04 26.48
N THR A 132 5.51 1.63 26.65
CA THR A 132 6.42 2.24 27.65
C THR A 132 6.74 3.69 27.31
N ALA A 133 7.10 3.99 26.06
CA ALA A 133 7.34 5.36 25.60
C ALA A 133 6.12 6.28 25.81
N LEU A 134 4.91 5.79 25.51
CA LEU A 134 3.67 6.50 25.80
C LEU A 134 3.45 6.71 27.30
N GLY A 135 3.74 5.70 28.11
CA GLY A 135 3.67 5.81 29.57
C GLY A 135 4.55 6.94 30.08
N ASP A 136 5.82 6.95 29.67
CA ASP A 136 6.79 7.97 30.07
C ASP A 136 6.39 9.38 29.59
N TYR A 137 5.88 9.49 28.36
CA TYR A 137 5.38 10.75 27.82
C TYR A 137 4.17 11.28 28.60
N LEU A 138 3.24 10.42 28.97
CA LEU A 138 2.03 10.80 29.70
C LEU A 138 2.30 11.18 31.16
N THR A 139 3.40 10.71 31.76
CA THR A 139 3.77 11.00 33.15
C THR A 139 4.92 11.99 33.29
N GLN A 140 5.36 12.60 32.19
CA GLN A 140 6.43 13.59 32.23
C GLN A 140 6.02 14.81 33.07
N SER A 141 6.97 15.35 33.83
CA SER A 141 6.72 16.54 34.66
C SER A 141 6.38 17.76 33.79
N PRO A 142 5.58 18.71 34.31
CA PRO A 142 5.26 19.92 33.58
C PRO A 142 6.55 20.68 33.24
N SER A 143 6.68 21.07 31.97
CA SER A 143 7.83 21.78 31.43
C SER A 143 7.35 22.91 30.52
N PRO A 144 8.04 24.07 30.46
CA PRO A 144 7.72 25.12 29.49
C PRO A 144 7.72 24.63 28.03
N TYR A 145 8.45 23.55 27.74
CA TYR A 145 8.59 22.99 26.40
C TYR A 145 7.60 21.86 26.07
N LEU A 146 6.69 21.53 27.00
CA LEU A 146 5.77 20.39 26.87
C LEU A 146 4.89 20.46 25.60
N CYS A 147 4.56 21.67 25.18
CA CYS A 147 3.74 21.92 24.00
C CYS A 147 4.53 21.90 22.67
N SER A 148 5.85 21.74 22.72
CA SER A 148 6.71 21.77 21.52
C SER A 148 6.95 20.37 20.97
N GLY A 149 6.95 20.23 19.64
CA GLY A 149 7.29 18.97 18.96
C GLY A 149 6.30 17.81 19.15
N VAL A 150 5.13 18.05 19.74
CA VAL A 150 4.13 16.98 20.01
C VAL A 150 3.70 16.27 18.73
N GLU A 151 3.37 17.02 17.68
CA GLU A 151 2.92 16.44 16.41
C GLU A 151 4.00 15.56 15.77
N ASP A 152 5.25 16.02 15.75
CA ASP A 152 6.38 15.27 15.20
C ASP A 152 6.66 14.00 15.99
N TYR A 153 6.64 14.08 17.33
CA TYR A 153 6.81 12.93 18.21
C TYR A 153 5.69 11.89 18.01
N ILE A 154 4.43 12.32 17.97
CA ILE A 154 3.30 11.42 17.71
C ILE A 154 3.36 10.86 16.28
N ALA A 155 3.85 11.63 15.30
CA ALA A 155 4.07 11.13 13.95
C ALA A 155 5.15 10.03 13.89
N GLU A 156 6.24 10.17 14.67
CA GLU A 156 7.27 9.15 14.83
C GLU A 156 6.71 7.88 15.47
N LEU A 157 6.02 8.01 16.62
CA LEU A 157 5.40 6.87 17.30
C LEU A 157 4.36 6.17 16.41
N ARG A 158 3.57 6.92 15.63
CA ARG A 158 2.67 6.35 14.63
C ARG A 158 3.42 5.64 13.51
N GLY A 159 4.59 6.15 13.11
CA GLY A 159 5.48 5.50 12.15
C GLY A 159 5.90 4.11 12.62
N ASP A 160 6.29 3.98 13.89
CA ASP A 160 6.65 2.73 14.52
C ASP A 160 5.44 1.81 14.73
N ALA A 161 4.31 2.35 15.17
CA ALA A 161 3.07 1.61 15.39
C ALA A 161 2.54 0.95 14.11
N ARG A 162 2.87 1.46 12.91
CA ARG A 162 2.53 0.80 11.63
C ARG A 162 3.10 -0.61 11.50
N ARG A 163 4.15 -0.96 12.25
CA ARG A 163 4.69 -2.33 12.31
C ARG A 163 3.73 -3.32 12.97
N LEU A 164 2.81 -2.83 13.82
CA LEU A 164 1.74 -3.62 14.43
C LEU A 164 0.58 -3.87 13.45
N GLY A 165 0.49 -3.05 12.40
CA GLY A 165 -0.56 -3.07 11.40
C GLY A 165 -1.14 -1.66 11.17
N PRO A 166 -1.71 -1.36 10.00
CA PRO A 166 -2.35 -0.08 9.76
C PRO A 166 -3.68 0.02 10.52
N PRO A 167 -3.97 1.18 11.17
CA PRO A 167 -5.27 1.42 11.78
C PRO A 167 -6.39 1.50 10.72
N PRO A 168 -7.68 1.40 11.11
CA PRO A 168 -8.80 1.38 10.17
C PRO A 168 -8.85 2.57 9.20
N ILE A 169 -8.59 3.79 9.69
CA ILE A 169 -8.56 5.00 8.84
C ILE A 169 -7.47 4.89 7.78
N GLN A 170 -6.29 4.41 8.17
CA GLN A 170 -5.19 4.21 7.24
C GLN A 170 -5.50 3.08 6.24
N ARG A 171 -6.17 2.02 6.68
CA ARG A 171 -6.62 0.92 5.81
C ARG A 171 -7.52 1.44 4.69
N GLU A 172 -8.47 2.31 4.99
CA GLU A 172 -9.33 2.94 3.97
C GLU A 172 -8.53 3.82 2.99
N ALA A 173 -7.55 4.58 3.49
CA ALA A 173 -6.66 5.35 2.62
C ALA A 173 -5.81 4.44 1.69
N LEU A 174 -5.33 3.29 2.18
CA LEU A 174 -4.61 2.31 1.38
C LEU A 174 -5.53 1.66 0.33
N ILE A 175 -6.79 1.36 0.68
CA ILE A 175 -7.78 0.86 -0.27
C ILE A 175 -8.03 1.90 -1.36
N ALA A 176 -8.29 3.16 -1.02
CA ALA A 176 -8.52 4.22 -2.00
C ALA A 176 -7.32 4.43 -2.95
N ALA A 177 -6.10 4.42 -2.41
CA ALA A 177 -4.88 4.48 -3.21
C ALA A 177 -4.79 3.29 -4.18
N GLN A 178 -5.05 2.08 -3.69
CA GLN A 178 -5.00 0.87 -4.51
C GLN A 178 -6.12 0.81 -5.54
N THR A 179 -7.32 1.31 -5.25
CA THR A 179 -8.42 1.44 -6.22
C THR A 179 -8.01 2.30 -7.41
N SER A 180 -7.31 3.42 -7.15
CA SER A 180 -6.76 4.27 -8.22
C SER A 180 -5.72 3.53 -9.07
N VAL A 181 -4.88 2.68 -8.45
CA VAL A 181 -3.92 1.81 -9.17
C VAL A 181 -4.65 0.79 -10.04
N VAL A 182 -5.69 0.13 -9.52
CA VAL A 182 -6.51 -0.83 -10.28
C VAL A 182 -7.16 -0.17 -11.48
N GLN A 183 -7.80 0.99 -11.31
CA GLN A 183 -8.40 1.75 -12.40
C GLN A 183 -7.40 2.04 -13.54
N ARG A 184 -6.20 2.53 -13.20
CA ARG A 184 -5.15 2.81 -14.20
C ARG A 184 -4.59 1.54 -14.84
N ALA A 185 -4.43 0.47 -14.07
CA ALA A 185 -3.88 -0.78 -14.59
C ALA A 185 -4.89 -1.50 -15.52
N VAL A 186 -6.16 -1.55 -15.14
CA VAL A 186 -7.24 -2.14 -15.94
C VAL A 186 -7.45 -1.35 -17.23
N SER A 187 -7.53 -0.02 -17.15
CA SER A 187 -7.65 0.82 -18.35
C SER A 187 -6.44 0.65 -19.29
N ALA A 188 -5.21 0.65 -18.77
CA ALA A 188 -4.02 0.41 -19.58
C ALA A 188 -4.00 -0.97 -20.23
N ALA A 189 -4.49 -2.01 -19.55
CA ALA A 189 -4.61 -3.36 -20.12
C ALA A 189 -5.67 -3.41 -21.23
N LEU A 190 -6.84 -2.83 -21.01
CA LEU A 190 -7.90 -2.74 -22.02
C LEU A 190 -7.43 -1.96 -23.26
N LEU A 191 -6.72 -0.85 -23.06
CA LEU A 191 -6.14 -0.07 -24.16
C LEU A 191 -5.12 -0.87 -24.96
N ALA A 192 -4.26 -1.65 -24.31
CA ALA A 192 -3.27 -2.50 -24.98
C ALA A 192 -3.92 -3.63 -25.81
N MET A 193 -5.16 -4.02 -25.48
CA MET A 193 -5.91 -5.06 -26.19
C MET A 193 -6.87 -4.49 -27.25
N LYS A 194 -6.94 -3.16 -27.41
CA LYS A 194 -7.75 -2.59 -28.49
C LYS A 194 -7.14 -3.00 -29.84
N PRO A 195 -7.98 -3.46 -30.79
CA PRO A 195 -7.49 -3.77 -32.12
C PRO A 195 -6.83 -2.53 -32.71
N VAL A 196 -5.65 -2.71 -33.31
CA VAL A 196 -4.98 -1.64 -34.05
C VAL A 196 -5.94 -1.24 -35.18
N PRO A 197 -6.35 0.05 -35.27
CA PRO A 197 -7.20 0.47 -36.36
C PRO A 197 -6.49 0.13 -37.67
N LEU A 198 -7.18 -0.62 -38.54
CA LEU A 198 -6.69 -0.88 -39.89
C LEU A 198 -6.39 0.49 -40.53
N PRO A 199 -5.27 0.64 -41.25
CA PRO A 199 -5.03 1.85 -42.03
C PRO A 199 -6.28 2.09 -42.87
N ALA A 200 -6.93 3.25 -42.68
CA ALA A 200 -8.01 3.64 -43.56
C ALA A 200 -7.43 3.67 -44.98
N ASP A 201 -8.13 3.05 -45.92
CA ASP A 201 -7.75 3.12 -47.33
C ASP A 201 -7.51 4.58 -47.68
N LYS A 202 -6.30 4.86 -48.17
CA LYS A 202 -5.94 6.20 -48.65
C LYS A 202 -7.05 6.64 -49.62
N PRO A 203 -7.64 7.84 -49.45
CA PRO A 203 -8.66 8.31 -50.37
C PRO A 203 -8.17 8.16 -51.81
N ALA A 204 -8.96 7.47 -52.64
CA ALA A 204 -8.62 7.20 -54.04
C ALA A 204 -8.41 8.51 -54.83
N ASP A 205 -9.03 9.60 -54.37
CA ASP A 205 -9.00 10.91 -55.01
C ASP A 205 -7.93 11.84 -54.40
N ARG A 206 -6.68 11.37 -54.29
CA ARG A 206 -5.57 12.33 -54.29
C ARG A 206 -5.21 12.59 -55.74
N PRO A 207 -5.51 13.77 -56.31
CA PRO A 207 -5.14 14.07 -57.68
C PRO A 207 -3.64 13.85 -57.85
N ALA A 208 -3.29 12.94 -58.76
CA ALA A 208 -1.92 12.74 -59.21
C ALA A 208 -1.49 14.04 -59.90
N GLY A 209 -0.64 14.84 -59.26
CA GLY A 209 0.00 15.98 -59.93
C GLY A 209 -0.09 17.35 -59.24
N GLY A 210 -0.25 17.43 -57.92
CA GLY A 210 0.15 18.63 -57.19
C GLY A 210 1.66 18.58 -56.91
N ALA A 211 2.46 19.32 -57.66
CA ALA A 211 3.91 19.39 -57.51
C ALA A 211 4.32 19.64 -56.04
N LEU A 212 5.12 18.74 -55.48
CA LEU A 212 5.87 18.94 -54.23
C LEU A 212 7.05 19.90 -54.46
N SER A 213 6.81 21.06 -55.07
CA SER A 213 7.84 22.06 -55.38
C SER A 213 8.02 23.12 -54.29
N GLU A 214 7.34 23.00 -53.15
CA GLU A 214 7.55 23.90 -51.99
C GLU A 214 7.87 23.12 -50.71
N LEU A 215 8.76 22.13 -50.80
CA LEU A 215 9.57 21.78 -49.64
C LEU A 215 10.61 22.87 -49.44
N ARG A 216 10.20 23.93 -48.74
CA ARG A 216 11.10 24.97 -48.25
C ARG A 216 12.17 24.28 -47.38
N PRO A 217 13.47 24.53 -47.61
CA PRO A 217 14.50 23.96 -46.76
C PRO A 217 14.31 24.52 -45.34
N THR A 218 14.04 23.63 -44.39
CA THR A 218 14.07 23.96 -42.96
C THR A 218 15.49 24.37 -42.60
N MET A 219 15.70 25.68 -42.49
CA MET A 219 16.84 26.24 -41.77
C MET A 219 16.76 25.82 -40.31
N GLY A 220 17.86 25.24 -39.82
CA GLY A 220 18.42 25.53 -38.49
C GLY A 220 17.68 25.01 -37.24
N PRO A 221 18.41 24.44 -36.26
CA PRO A 221 17.85 24.11 -34.96
C PRO A 221 17.82 25.37 -34.07
N ASP A 222 16.91 26.31 -34.35
CA ASP A 222 16.60 27.36 -33.38
C ASP A 222 15.41 26.92 -32.53
N ARG A 223 15.71 26.74 -31.24
CA ARG A 223 14.75 26.54 -30.15
C ARG A 223 13.71 27.66 -30.20
N VAL A 224 12.51 27.33 -30.64
CA VAL A 224 11.33 28.08 -30.26
C VAL A 224 10.85 27.48 -28.94
N ASP A 225 11.10 28.22 -27.85
CA ASP A 225 10.41 28.04 -26.59
C ASP A 225 8.90 28.21 -26.83
N MET A 226 8.20 27.09 -27.05
CA MET A 226 6.75 27.05 -26.86
C MET A 226 6.48 26.97 -25.36
N THR A 227 6.47 28.15 -24.73
CA THR A 227 5.65 28.36 -23.55
C THR A 227 4.20 28.12 -23.95
N ILE A 228 3.70 26.92 -23.65
CA ILE A 228 2.28 26.59 -23.73
C ILE A 228 1.59 27.47 -22.68
N SER A 229 1.16 28.64 -23.14
CA SER A 229 0.22 29.48 -22.42
C SER A 229 -1.06 28.68 -22.22
N THR A 230 -1.37 28.42 -20.96
CA THR A 230 -2.60 27.80 -20.47
C THR A 230 -3.79 28.72 -20.74
N GLY A 231 -4.16 28.81 -22.02
CA GLY A 231 -5.45 29.33 -22.44
C GLY A 231 -6.52 28.26 -22.20
N SER A 232 -7.36 28.51 -21.21
CA SER A 232 -8.58 27.77 -20.89
C SER A 232 -9.31 27.27 -22.14
N THR A 233 -9.26 25.96 -22.39
CA THR A 233 -10.18 25.29 -23.31
C THR A 233 -11.24 24.59 -22.48
N SER A 234 -12.36 25.26 -22.24
CA SER A 234 -13.64 24.58 -22.07
C SER A 234 -14.02 23.94 -23.41
N ASN A 235 -13.28 22.90 -23.80
CA ASN A 235 -13.59 22.09 -24.98
C ASN A 235 -14.67 21.10 -24.56
N THR A 236 -15.93 21.50 -24.68
CA THR A 236 -16.95 20.52 -25.09
C THR A 236 -16.50 20.00 -26.46
N PRO A 237 -16.18 18.70 -26.61
CA PRO A 237 -15.84 18.18 -27.92
C PRO A 237 -17.05 18.43 -28.82
N ARG A 238 -16.79 19.07 -29.97
CA ARG A 238 -17.78 19.26 -31.04
C ARG A 238 -18.19 17.86 -31.48
N GLN A 239 -19.26 17.33 -30.88
CA GLN A 239 -19.86 16.06 -31.27
C GLN A 239 -20.27 16.21 -32.72
N ASP A 240 -19.67 15.40 -33.58
CA ASP A 240 -20.09 15.25 -34.96
C ASP A 240 -21.58 14.83 -34.96
N PRO A 241 -22.49 15.66 -35.49
CA PRO A 241 -23.93 15.38 -35.43
C PRO A 241 -24.32 14.12 -36.21
N ASP A 242 -23.44 13.62 -37.07
CA ASP A 242 -23.67 12.41 -37.87
C ASP A 242 -23.13 11.14 -37.19
N LEU A 243 -22.39 11.25 -36.07
CA LEU A 243 -21.98 10.11 -35.27
C LEU A 243 -23.06 9.79 -34.22
N PRO A 244 -23.53 8.53 -34.11
CA PRO A 244 -24.46 8.16 -33.06
C PRO A 244 -23.86 8.52 -31.70
N GLU A 245 -24.70 9.02 -30.78
CA GLU A 245 -24.27 9.38 -29.44
C GLU A 245 -23.43 8.25 -28.85
N ARG A 246 -22.16 8.57 -28.54
CA ARG A 246 -21.25 7.61 -27.97
C ARG A 246 -21.87 7.14 -26.65
N ALA A 247 -22.21 5.85 -26.59
CA ALA A 247 -22.82 5.27 -25.41
C ALA A 247 -22.03 5.71 -24.16
N PRO A 248 -22.71 6.15 -23.08
CA PRO A 248 -22.03 6.63 -21.89
C PRO A 248 -21.10 5.51 -21.39
N GLU A 249 -19.82 5.86 -21.23
CA GLU A 249 -18.84 4.92 -20.70
C GLU A 249 -19.24 4.61 -19.25
N VAL A 250 -19.72 3.38 -19.03
CA VAL A 250 -20.15 2.96 -17.69
C VAL A 250 -18.94 3.02 -16.77
N PRO A 251 -18.97 3.85 -15.71
CA PRO A 251 -17.82 3.98 -14.82
C PRO A 251 -17.49 2.63 -14.20
N GLN A 252 -16.23 2.21 -14.34
CA GLN A 252 -15.77 0.95 -13.75
C GLN A 252 -15.69 1.11 -12.23
N ARG A 253 -16.51 0.33 -11.53
CA ARG A 253 -16.51 0.22 -10.07
C ARG A 253 -15.58 -0.90 -9.64
N PHE A 254 -15.03 -0.78 -8.42
CA PHE A 254 -14.14 -1.75 -7.79
C PHE A 254 -14.43 -1.84 -6.29
N ASP A 255 -15.70 -1.66 -5.91
CA ASP A 255 -16.12 -1.48 -4.52
C ASP A 255 -16.44 -2.83 -3.83
N THR A 256 -16.69 -3.87 -4.63
CA THR A 256 -17.12 -5.19 -4.17
C THR A 256 -16.31 -6.32 -4.81
N ALA A 257 -16.34 -7.51 -4.20
CA ALA A 257 -15.74 -8.71 -4.79
C ALA A 257 -16.34 -9.06 -6.16
N ALA A 258 -17.64 -8.80 -6.37
CA ALA A 258 -18.29 -8.99 -7.66
C ALA A 258 -17.74 -8.06 -8.74
N ASP A 259 -17.45 -6.80 -8.39
CA ASP A 259 -16.84 -5.83 -9.30
C ASP A 259 -15.43 -6.27 -9.73
N LEU A 260 -14.64 -6.77 -8.77
CA LEU A 260 -13.29 -7.27 -9.01
C LEU A 260 -13.29 -8.52 -9.90
N THR A 261 -14.16 -9.50 -9.61
CA THR A 261 -14.34 -10.68 -10.48
C THR A 261 -14.78 -10.27 -11.88
N GLY A 262 -15.77 -9.37 -11.98
CA GLY A 262 -16.21 -8.83 -13.26
C GLY A 262 -15.12 -8.09 -14.03
N ALA A 263 -14.17 -7.45 -13.33
CA ALA A 263 -13.00 -6.84 -13.97
C ALA A 263 -12.05 -7.89 -14.56
N VAL A 264 -11.80 -8.99 -13.85
CA VAL A 264 -11.02 -10.13 -14.36
C VAL A 264 -11.69 -10.74 -15.60
N ASP A 265 -13.01 -10.90 -15.57
CA ASP A 265 -13.80 -11.41 -16.69
C ASP A 265 -13.72 -10.50 -17.91
N ARG A 266 -13.90 -9.18 -17.72
CA ARG A 266 -13.77 -8.20 -18.81
C ARG A 266 -12.37 -8.20 -19.44
N LEU A 267 -11.31 -8.29 -18.62
CA LEU A 267 -9.94 -8.37 -19.13
C LEU A 267 -9.72 -9.64 -19.96
N THR A 268 -10.22 -10.77 -19.48
CA THR A 268 -10.10 -12.06 -20.17
C THR A 268 -10.90 -12.05 -21.48
N ALA A 269 -12.14 -11.54 -21.45
CA ALA A 269 -12.98 -11.41 -22.63
C ALA A 269 -12.37 -10.46 -23.68
N ALA A 270 -11.82 -9.33 -23.27
CA ALA A 270 -11.12 -8.40 -24.16
C ALA A 270 -9.86 -9.03 -24.78
N ALA A 271 -9.10 -9.82 -24.02
CA ALA A 271 -7.95 -10.54 -24.52
C ALA A 271 -8.33 -11.60 -25.57
N THR A 272 -9.43 -12.33 -25.36
CA THR A 272 -9.99 -13.28 -26.33
C THR A 272 -10.51 -12.57 -27.58
N ALA A 273 -11.28 -11.49 -27.41
CA ALA A 273 -11.83 -10.72 -28.53
C ALA A 273 -10.73 -10.06 -29.39
N GLY A 274 -9.64 -9.62 -28.76
CA GLY A 274 -8.46 -9.10 -29.45
C GLY A 274 -7.56 -10.16 -30.10
N GLY A 275 -7.90 -11.45 -29.98
CA GLY A 275 -7.09 -12.55 -30.52
C GLY A 275 -5.79 -12.81 -29.76
N PHE A 276 -5.61 -12.21 -28.57
CA PHE A 276 -4.44 -12.42 -27.71
C PHE A 276 -4.54 -13.71 -26.89
N LEU A 277 -5.75 -14.23 -26.71
CA LEU A 277 -6.04 -15.52 -26.08
C LEU A 277 -6.80 -16.41 -27.05
N ALA A 278 -6.33 -17.64 -27.22
CA ALA A 278 -7.09 -18.66 -27.93
C ALA A 278 -8.34 -19.04 -27.11
N ALA A 279 -9.48 -19.26 -27.76
CA ALA A 279 -10.74 -19.69 -27.14
C ALA A 279 -10.70 -21.13 -26.58
N SER A 280 -9.53 -21.77 -26.56
CA SER A 280 -9.35 -23.14 -26.09
C SER A 280 -9.49 -23.21 -24.56
N PRO A 281 -9.92 -24.36 -23.99
CA PRO A 281 -10.09 -24.49 -22.55
C PRO A 281 -8.81 -24.11 -21.81
N LEU A 282 -8.97 -23.32 -20.74
CA LEU A 282 -7.86 -22.95 -19.85
C LEU A 282 -7.16 -24.24 -19.40
N PRO A 283 -5.83 -24.36 -19.56
CA PRO A 283 -5.11 -25.54 -19.12
C PRO A 283 -5.30 -25.70 -17.60
N ALA A 284 -5.52 -26.94 -17.15
CA ALA A 284 -5.66 -27.25 -15.73
C ALA A 284 -4.42 -26.72 -14.97
N PRO A 285 -4.61 -26.17 -13.75
CA PRO A 285 -3.51 -25.61 -12.98
C PRO A 285 -2.45 -26.69 -12.73
N ALA A 286 -1.24 -26.48 -13.26
CA ALA A 286 -0.12 -27.38 -13.04
C ALA A 286 0.54 -27.04 -11.68
N GLY A 287 0.29 -27.87 -10.67
CA GLY A 287 1.03 -27.85 -9.40
C GLY A 287 0.15 -27.95 -8.14
N PRO A 288 0.78 -28.18 -6.98
CA PRO A 288 0.09 -28.29 -5.69
C PRO A 288 -0.25 -26.89 -5.16
N MET A 289 -1.21 -26.21 -5.78
CA MET A 289 -1.84 -25.07 -5.12
C MET A 289 -2.94 -25.57 -4.18
N PRO A 290 -3.09 -24.99 -2.98
CA PRO A 290 -4.28 -25.23 -2.19
C PRO A 290 -5.52 -24.89 -3.02
N ALA A 291 -6.53 -25.74 -2.96
CA ALA A 291 -7.80 -25.49 -3.64
C ALA A 291 -8.45 -24.25 -3.02
N ILE A 292 -8.42 -23.13 -3.75
CA ILE A 292 -9.06 -21.88 -3.32
C ILE A 292 -10.57 -22.04 -3.49
N SER A 293 -11.32 -21.95 -2.39
CA SER A 293 -12.79 -22.08 -2.41
C SER A 293 -13.43 -20.88 -3.13
N PRO A 294 -14.13 -21.06 -4.27
CA PRO A 294 -14.77 -19.96 -4.98
C PRO A 294 -15.92 -19.33 -4.19
N ALA A 295 -16.54 -20.07 -3.27
CA ALA A 295 -17.61 -19.54 -2.41
C ALA A 295 -17.07 -18.55 -1.35
N THR A 296 -15.84 -18.77 -0.89
CA THR A 296 -15.21 -17.95 0.16
C THR A 296 -14.28 -16.88 -0.44
N TYR A 297 -13.67 -17.20 -1.57
CA TYR A 297 -12.60 -16.44 -2.22
C TYR A 297 -12.87 -16.30 -3.74
N PRO A 298 -13.99 -15.67 -4.15
CA PRO A 298 -14.38 -15.64 -5.55
C PRO A 298 -13.33 -14.97 -6.45
N VAL A 299 -12.75 -13.85 -6.01
CA VAL A 299 -11.74 -13.11 -6.78
C VAL A 299 -10.45 -13.92 -6.91
N LEU A 300 -9.91 -14.47 -5.81
CA LEU A 300 -8.69 -15.28 -5.84
C LEU A 300 -8.88 -16.60 -6.60
N ALA A 301 -10.04 -17.25 -6.49
CA ALA A 301 -10.37 -18.43 -7.27
C ALA A 301 -10.36 -18.10 -8.77
N ARG A 302 -10.99 -16.98 -9.16
CA ARG A 302 -11.01 -16.53 -10.55
C ARG A 302 -9.61 -16.15 -11.07
N LEU A 303 -8.81 -15.49 -10.24
CA LEU A 303 -7.42 -15.17 -10.55
C LEU A 303 -6.56 -16.43 -10.71
N ALA A 304 -6.78 -17.46 -9.88
CA ALA A 304 -6.08 -18.73 -9.98
C ALA A 304 -6.39 -19.47 -11.29
N GLU A 305 -7.60 -19.36 -11.82
CA GLU A 305 -7.99 -19.91 -13.13
C GLU A 305 -7.27 -19.20 -14.30
N VAL A 306 -7.11 -17.87 -14.22
CA VAL A 306 -6.49 -17.07 -15.29
C VAL A 306 -4.95 -17.12 -15.23
N ARG A 307 -4.38 -17.39 -14.05
CA ARG A 307 -2.92 -17.37 -13.81
C ARG A 307 -2.09 -18.21 -14.80
N PRO A 308 -2.42 -19.49 -15.10
CA PRO A 308 -1.62 -20.30 -16.02
C PRO A 308 -1.51 -19.68 -17.42
N VAL A 309 -2.52 -18.94 -17.83
CA VAL A 309 -2.62 -18.34 -19.17
C VAL A 309 -1.76 -17.10 -19.32
N VAL A 310 -1.61 -16.32 -18.24
CA VAL A 310 -0.89 -15.05 -18.26
C VAL A 310 0.54 -15.19 -17.79
N THR A 311 0.79 -15.97 -16.72
CA THR A 311 2.11 -16.09 -16.08
C THR A 311 2.60 -17.52 -15.93
N GLY A 312 1.96 -18.50 -16.58
CA GLY A 312 2.40 -19.88 -16.58
C GLY A 312 3.74 -20.09 -17.31
N THR A 313 4.27 -21.32 -17.23
CA THR A 313 5.52 -21.71 -17.92
C THR A 313 5.40 -21.59 -19.45
N ARG A 314 4.18 -21.77 -19.97
CA ARG A 314 3.82 -21.56 -21.38
C ARG A 314 2.58 -20.65 -21.42
N PRO A 315 2.74 -19.32 -21.30
CA PRO A 315 1.60 -18.41 -21.29
C PRO A 315 0.92 -18.44 -22.67
N ALA A 316 -0.41 -18.47 -22.68
CA ALA A 316 -1.18 -18.45 -23.93
C ALA A 316 -1.20 -17.05 -24.56
N VAL A 317 -1.02 -15.99 -23.75
CA VAL A 317 -0.84 -14.63 -24.26
C VAL A 317 0.55 -14.52 -24.90
N THR A 318 0.59 -14.55 -26.23
CA THR A 318 1.82 -14.46 -27.03
C THR A 318 2.38 -13.05 -27.05
N ASP A 319 1.51 -12.03 -27.18
CA ASP A 319 1.92 -10.63 -27.16
C ASP A 319 2.48 -10.25 -25.78
N ARG A 320 3.77 -9.90 -25.75
CA ARG A 320 4.49 -9.55 -24.53
C ARG A 320 3.93 -8.30 -23.85
N THR A 321 3.55 -7.30 -24.63
CA THR A 321 3.05 -6.02 -24.12
C THR A 321 1.69 -6.23 -23.45
N VAL A 322 0.77 -6.93 -24.13
CA VAL A 322 -0.54 -7.30 -23.57
C VAL A 322 -0.37 -8.17 -22.32
N ARG A 323 0.52 -9.17 -22.36
CA ARG A 323 0.79 -10.04 -21.21
C ARG A 323 1.27 -9.26 -19.98
N LEU A 324 2.20 -8.31 -20.15
CA LEU A 324 2.70 -7.48 -19.05
C LEU A 324 1.60 -6.58 -18.47
N ARG A 325 0.77 -5.98 -19.33
CA ARG A 325 -0.34 -5.12 -18.89
C ARG A 325 -1.42 -5.93 -18.17
N LEU A 326 -1.79 -7.10 -18.69
CA LEU A 326 -2.70 -8.04 -18.03
C LEU A 326 -2.16 -8.48 -16.67
N ALA A 327 -0.92 -8.96 -16.59
CA ALA A 327 -0.32 -9.37 -15.32
C ALA A 327 -0.29 -8.23 -14.29
N THR A 328 -0.03 -6.99 -14.74
CA THR A 328 -0.06 -5.80 -13.88
C THR A 328 -1.48 -5.51 -13.36
N ALA A 329 -2.50 -5.57 -14.23
CA ALA A 329 -3.88 -5.36 -13.84
C ALA A 329 -4.38 -6.45 -12.88
N LEU A 330 -4.09 -7.72 -13.16
CA LEU A 330 -4.49 -8.85 -12.31
C LEU A 330 -3.79 -8.80 -10.94
N SER A 331 -2.51 -8.44 -10.89
CA SER A 331 -1.79 -8.21 -9.62
C SER A 331 -2.37 -7.04 -8.82
N ALA A 332 -2.77 -5.96 -9.49
CA ALA A 332 -3.41 -4.83 -8.82
C ALA A 332 -4.80 -5.19 -8.24
N ILE A 333 -5.60 -5.96 -8.99
CA ILE A 333 -6.90 -6.49 -8.55
C ILE A 333 -6.71 -7.41 -7.34
N GLU A 334 -5.74 -8.32 -7.40
CA GLU A 334 -5.42 -9.22 -6.28
C GLU A 334 -5.03 -8.44 -5.02
N THR A 335 -4.17 -7.43 -5.18
CA THR A 335 -3.74 -6.56 -4.08
C THR A 335 -4.94 -5.85 -3.45
N LEU A 336 -5.87 -5.35 -4.27
CA LEU A 336 -7.08 -4.69 -3.80
C LEU A 336 -8.02 -5.65 -3.06
N ASP A 337 -8.19 -6.88 -3.56
CA ASP A 337 -9.00 -7.91 -2.89
C ASP A 337 -8.49 -8.19 -1.46
N TYR A 338 -7.18 -8.39 -1.29
CA TYR A 338 -6.59 -8.57 0.04
C TYR A 338 -6.85 -7.37 0.96
N LEU A 339 -6.72 -6.14 0.47
CA LEU A 339 -6.98 -4.94 1.26
C LEU A 339 -8.47 -4.81 1.62
N MET A 340 -9.38 -5.08 0.70
CA MET A 340 -10.82 -5.02 0.97
C MET A 340 -11.25 -6.08 1.99
N ARG A 341 -10.72 -7.31 1.89
CA ARG A 341 -10.98 -8.36 2.89
C ARG A 341 -10.45 -8.00 4.27
N SER A 342 -9.38 -7.21 4.34
CA SER A 342 -8.91 -6.73 5.64
C SER A 342 -9.94 -5.91 6.40
N ARG A 343 -10.96 -5.31 5.74
CA ARG A 343 -12.05 -4.57 6.41
C ARG A 343 -12.86 -5.43 7.39
N THR A 344 -13.04 -6.72 7.10
CA THR A 344 -13.84 -7.63 7.93
C THR A 344 -13.03 -8.29 9.04
N GLU A 345 -11.70 -8.14 9.00
CA GLU A 345 -10.81 -8.68 10.02
C GLU A 345 -10.89 -7.85 11.30
N VAL A 346 -10.86 -8.53 12.44
CA VAL A 346 -10.84 -7.92 13.77
C VAL A 346 -9.62 -7.01 13.86
N VAL A 347 -9.88 -5.73 14.12
CA VAL A 347 -8.80 -4.76 14.33
C VAL A 347 -7.99 -5.18 15.54
N ASP A 348 -6.66 -5.19 15.42
CA ASP A 348 -5.78 -5.50 16.56
C ASP A 348 -6.11 -4.52 17.71
N PRO A 349 -6.56 -5.02 18.87
CA PRO A 349 -6.97 -4.17 19.98
C PRO A 349 -5.82 -3.30 20.50
N VAL A 350 -4.57 -3.75 20.35
CA VAL A 350 -3.39 -2.96 20.74
C VAL A 350 -3.20 -1.79 19.79
N ALA A 351 -3.21 -2.05 18.48
CA ALA A 351 -3.06 -0.99 17.48
C ALA A 351 -4.19 0.05 17.58
N ALA A 352 -5.43 -0.40 17.82
CA ALA A 352 -6.58 0.48 18.03
C ALA A 352 -6.43 1.35 19.28
N ALA A 353 -6.06 0.76 20.42
CA ALA A 353 -5.86 1.50 21.67
C ALA A 353 -4.67 2.48 21.59
N MET A 354 -3.61 2.14 20.85
CA MET A 354 -2.51 3.05 20.58
C MET A 354 -2.96 4.26 19.77
N ASP A 355 -3.68 4.05 18.67
CA ASP A 355 -4.14 5.15 17.82
C ASP A 355 -5.16 6.05 18.53
N ALA A 356 -6.02 5.47 19.37
CA ALA A 356 -6.89 6.24 20.27
C ALA A 356 -6.09 7.12 21.24
N THR A 357 -5.04 6.57 21.86
CA THR A 357 -4.15 7.33 22.76
C THR A 357 -3.44 8.46 22.00
N PHE A 358 -2.92 8.20 20.80
CA PHE A 358 -2.31 9.24 19.95
C PHE A 358 -3.31 10.34 19.58
N GLY A 359 -4.54 9.97 19.21
CA GLY A 359 -5.60 10.91 18.89
C GLY A 359 -5.97 11.79 20.10
N ALA A 360 -6.07 11.21 21.29
CA ALA A 360 -6.33 11.95 22.51
C ALA A 360 -5.22 12.94 22.85
N ILE A 361 -3.95 12.54 22.69
CA ILE A 361 -2.79 13.43 22.91
C ILE A 361 -2.81 14.62 21.96
N LEU A 362 -3.07 14.39 20.66
CA LEU A 362 -3.12 15.47 19.67
C LEU A 362 -4.31 16.40 19.91
N LYS A 363 -5.48 15.86 20.25
CA LYS A 363 -6.66 16.67 20.59
C LYS A 363 -6.42 17.53 21.83
N ALA A 364 -5.78 16.98 22.87
CA ALA A 364 -5.39 17.74 24.05
C ALA A 364 -4.36 18.82 23.73
N HIS A 365 -3.40 18.52 22.85
CA HIS A 365 -2.39 19.49 22.41
C HIS A 365 -3.04 20.66 21.67
N GLU A 366 -3.92 20.39 20.71
CA GLU A 366 -4.67 21.43 19.97
C GLU A 366 -5.49 22.32 20.91
N ALA A 367 -6.13 21.72 21.93
CA ALA A 367 -6.96 22.45 22.89
C ALA A 367 -6.14 23.30 23.88
N ASP A 368 -5.07 22.74 24.45
CA ASP A 368 -4.42 23.32 25.64
C ASP A 368 -3.13 24.08 25.35
N CYS A 369 -2.50 23.85 24.19
CA CYS A 369 -1.25 24.49 23.79
C CYS A 369 -1.42 25.75 22.92
N THR A 370 -2.56 26.44 23.07
CA THR A 370 -2.95 27.63 22.29
C THR A 370 -2.20 28.93 22.62
N CYS A 371 -1.28 28.94 23.60
CA CYS A 371 -0.45 30.11 23.95
C CYS A 371 0.68 30.38 22.94
N ARG A 372 0.71 29.63 21.84
CA ARG A 372 1.66 29.76 20.75
C ARG A 372 1.13 30.77 19.73
N ASN A 373 0.90 32.02 20.15
CA ASN A 373 0.60 33.16 19.28
C ASN A 373 1.61 34.27 19.53
#